data_AF-A0A094LAX7-F1
#
_entry.id   AF-A0A094LAX7-F1
#
_cell.length_a   1.000
_cell.length_b   1.000
_cell.length_c   1.000
_cell.angle_alpha   90.00
_cell.angle_beta   90.00
_cell.angle_gamma   90.00
#
_symmetry.space_group_name_H-M   'P 1'
#
loop_
_entity.id
_entity.type
_entity.pdbx_description
1 polymer ?
#
loop_
_entity_poly.entity_id
_entity_poly.type
_entity_poly.pdbx_seq_one_letter_code
_entity_poly.pdbx_strand_id
1 'polypeptide(L)'
;VVTWNVGTAMPPNDVTSLLHLNTGETNDADMIAIGLQEVNSKINKRLKDALFTDQWSELFMDVLSPFHFILVSTVRMQGVILLVFAKYYHLPFLQDIQTDCTRTGLGGYWGNKGGVSVRLSIFGHMVCFLNCHLPAHLEKAEQRKEDFATILQMQQFEGHAASGILDHDLVFWFGDLNFRIESLDIRFVKYAIDSNILSQLWEKDQLNIAKNTWPVLSGFQEGPLNFPPTFKFDVGTNKYDSSAKKRKPAWTDRILWKIKSPSVGLGVGGRRPSRGILSVSQLCYRSHMEYTVSDHKPVAAIFAVQFASKVDKPQVEIYVADEWSRPEQAVVRYKVAAGFHRSSWDWIGLYRVGFRHPKDYVSYVWARSDDGERCLEKQLCAQVMFSEEALPKGKGEYILGYYSNTSSSIAGMTEPFQV
;
A
#
# COMPACT_ATOMS: atom_id res chain seq x y z
N VAL A 1 3.03 -3.36 6.51
CA VAL A 1 3.34 -1.95 6.15
C VAL A 1 4.84 -1.73 6.34
N VAL A 2 5.50 -1.11 5.37
CA VAL A 2 6.94 -0.82 5.39
C VAL A 2 7.16 0.66 5.11
N THR A 3 8.11 1.28 5.80
CA THR A 3 8.62 2.62 5.47
C THR A 3 10.14 2.61 5.39
N TRP A 4 10.70 3.27 4.37
CA TRP A 4 12.14 3.43 4.21
C TRP A 4 12.53 4.72 3.48
N ASN A 5 13.24 5.62 4.17
CA ASN A 5 13.98 6.67 3.51
C ASN A 5 15.25 6.06 2.88
N VAL A 6 15.31 6.00 1.55
CA VAL A 6 16.39 5.31 0.84
C VAL A 6 17.58 6.22 0.56
N GLY A 7 17.55 7.49 0.96
CA GLY A 7 18.70 8.40 0.84
C GLY A 7 19.26 8.50 -0.58
N THR A 8 18.41 8.41 -1.60
CA THR A 8 18.74 8.32 -3.05
C THR A 8 19.53 7.08 -3.49
N ALA A 9 19.70 6.12 -2.59
CA ALA A 9 20.39 4.87 -2.87
C ALA A 9 19.64 4.00 -3.88
N MET A 10 20.41 3.13 -4.52
CA MET A 10 19.89 2.03 -5.30
C MET A 10 19.31 0.95 -4.39
N PRO A 11 18.29 0.21 -4.83
CA PRO A 11 17.79 -0.94 -4.09
C PRO A 11 18.90 -1.98 -3.85
N PRO A 12 18.91 -2.68 -2.69
CA PRO A 12 19.78 -3.83 -2.47
C PRO A 12 19.33 -5.02 -3.35
N ASN A 13 20.15 -6.06 -3.47
CA ASN A 13 19.81 -7.24 -4.26
C ASN A 13 18.70 -8.11 -3.64
N ASP A 14 18.47 -7.98 -2.33
CA ASP A 14 17.51 -8.79 -1.59
C ASP A 14 16.74 -7.91 -0.59
N VAL A 15 15.43 -8.09 -0.51
CA VAL A 15 14.52 -7.44 0.45
C VAL A 15 13.62 -8.47 1.16
N THR A 16 13.93 -9.76 1.06
CA THR A 16 13.14 -10.87 1.59
C THR A 16 12.91 -10.74 3.09
N SER A 17 13.95 -10.44 3.89
CA SER A 17 13.84 -10.21 5.34
C SER A 17 12.93 -9.03 5.67
N LEU A 18 13.09 -7.90 4.97
CA LEU A 18 12.27 -6.70 5.14
C LEU A 18 10.78 -6.98 4.93
N LEU A 19 10.47 -7.79 3.93
CA LEU A 19 9.11 -8.14 3.55
C LEU A 19 8.56 -9.34 4.32
N HIS A 20 9.34 -9.91 5.25
CA HIS A 20 9.00 -11.11 6.02
C HIS A 20 8.62 -12.29 5.11
N LEU A 21 9.30 -12.43 3.99
CA LEU A 21 9.11 -13.55 3.06
C LEU A 21 9.95 -14.74 3.53
N ASN A 22 9.46 -15.97 3.32
CA ASN A 22 10.18 -17.22 3.60
C ASN A 22 10.61 -17.46 5.07
N THR A 23 9.91 -16.89 6.05
CA THR A 23 10.27 -17.05 7.48
C THR A 23 9.90 -18.40 8.08
N GLY A 24 9.32 -19.33 7.33
CA GLY A 24 8.90 -20.67 7.80
C GLY A 24 7.65 -20.64 8.70
N GLU A 25 7.43 -19.53 9.40
CA GLU A 25 6.11 -19.06 9.81
C GLU A 25 5.37 -18.63 8.54
N THR A 26 4.15 -19.11 8.37
CA THR A 26 3.31 -19.01 7.18
C THR A 26 3.34 -17.61 6.53
N ASN A 27 3.39 -17.56 5.18
CA ASN A 27 3.30 -16.34 4.37
C ASN A 27 1.91 -15.67 4.51
N ASP A 28 1.59 -15.19 5.72
CA ASP A 28 0.26 -14.77 6.18
C ASP A 28 -0.12 -13.34 5.77
N ALA A 29 0.76 -12.63 5.07
CA ALA A 29 0.42 -11.30 4.57
C ALA A 29 -0.55 -11.42 3.38
N ASP A 30 -1.72 -10.80 3.52
CA ASP A 30 -2.69 -10.64 2.44
C ASP A 30 -2.38 -9.42 1.56
N MET A 31 -1.81 -8.38 2.17
CA MET A 31 -1.50 -7.11 1.54
C MET A 31 -0.22 -6.50 2.11
N ILE A 32 0.53 -5.79 1.26
CA ILE A 32 1.78 -5.11 1.63
C ILE A 32 1.73 -3.68 1.10
N ALA A 33 1.80 -2.70 2.00
CA ALA A 33 2.01 -1.30 1.65
C ALA A 33 3.47 -0.92 1.94
N ILE A 34 4.16 -0.33 0.96
CA ILE A 34 5.57 0.07 1.02
C ILE A 34 5.66 1.57 0.73
N GLY A 35 6.06 2.35 1.72
CA GLY A 35 6.34 3.78 1.59
C GLY A 35 7.84 4.05 1.50
N LEU A 36 8.28 4.72 0.45
CA LEU A 36 9.67 5.14 0.29
C LEU A 36 9.79 6.66 0.32
N GLN A 37 10.92 7.16 0.80
CA GLN A 37 11.30 8.57 0.73
C GLN A 37 12.71 8.71 0.16
N GLU A 38 13.01 9.88 -0.42
CA GLU A 38 14.28 10.16 -1.12
C GLU A 38 14.63 9.15 -2.23
N VAL A 39 13.65 8.52 -2.86
CA VAL A 39 13.91 7.73 -4.07
C VAL A 39 14.46 8.64 -5.17
N ASN A 40 15.51 8.19 -5.85
CA ASN A 40 16.12 8.96 -6.92
C ASN A 40 15.06 9.31 -7.99
N SER A 41 14.90 10.61 -8.26
CA SER A 41 13.89 11.16 -9.17
C SER A 41 14.44 11.48 -10.56
N LYS A 42 15.72 11.18 -10.84
CA LYS A 42 16.28 11.32 -12.19
C LYS A 42 15.57 10.32 -13.12
N ILE A 43 14.81 10.85 -14.07
CA ILE A 43 14.25 10.09 -15.18
C ILE A 43 15.43 9.46 -15.93
N ASN A 44 15.53 8.13 -15.90
CA ASN A 44 16.45 7.43 -16.79
C ASN A 44 16.00 7.73 -18.22
N LYS A 45 16.80 8.48 -18.99
CA LYS A 45 16.54 8.85 -20.39
C LYS A 45 16.37 7.66 -21.36
N ARG A 46 16.43 6.42 -20.87
CA ARG A 46 16.56 5.20 -21.69
C ARG A 46 15.28 4.41 -21.94
N LEU A 47 14.14 4.71 -21.32
CA LEU A 47 12.94 3.89 -21.54
C LEU A 47 11.68 4.76 -21.53
N LYS A 48 11.19 5.11 -22.73
CA LYS A 48 9.93 5.85 -22.91
C LYS A 48 8.70 4.93 -22.98
N ASP A 49 8.88 3.61 -23.07
CA ASP A 49 7.80 2.68 -23.44
C ASP A 49 7.52 1.56 -22.42
N ALA A 50 8.24 1.49 -21.29
CA ALA A 50 7.87 0.61 -20.18
C ALA A 50 7.16 1.43 -19.10
N LEU A 51 6.09 0.88 -18.55
CA LEU A 51 5.33 1.42 -17.41
C LEU A 51 6.29 2.07 -16.40
N PHE A 52 5.97 3.31 -16.00
CA PHE A 52 6.82 4.22 -15.21
C PHE A 52 7.29 3.65 -13.86
N THR A 53 8.24 2.73 -13.85
CA THR A 53 8.70 2.05 -12.65
C THR A 53 10.17 2.37 -12.42
N ASP A 54 10.44 2.99 -11.28
CA ASP A 54 11.79 3.10 -10.78
C ASP A 54 12.30 1.73 -10.31
N GLN A 55 13.62 1.63 -10.13
CA GLN A 55 14.28 0.36 -9.80
C GLN A 55 13.82 -0.22 -8.45
N TRP A 56 13.32 0.60 -7.52
CA TRP A 56 12.73 0.07 -6.28
C TRP A 56 11.38 -0.60 -6.57
N SER A 57 10.52 0.06 -7.35
CA SER A 57 9.24 -0.51 -7.77
C SER A 57 9.42 -1.84 -8.52
N GLU A 58 10.38 -1.92 -9.46
CA GLU A 58 10.71 -3.17 -10.17
C GLU A 58 11.21 -4.25 -9.21
N LEU A 59 12.15 -3.94 -8.31
CA LEU A 59 12.62 -4.91 -7.33
C LEU A 59 11.47 -5.50 -6.51
N PHE A 60 10.58 -4.64 -5.98
CA PHE A 60 9.48 -5.12 -5.16
C PHE A 60 8.50 -5.97 -5.96
N MET A 61 8.20 -5.60 -7.21
CA MET A 61 7.36 -6.42 -8.09
C MET A 61 8.00 -7.78 -8.38
N ASP A 62 9.31 -7.85 -8.66
CA ASP A 62 10.02 -9.10 -8.94
C ASP A 62 10.11 -10.01 -7.72
N VAL A 63 10.36 -9.45 -6.54
CA VAL A 63 10.48 -10.23 -5.29
C VAL A 63 9.12 -10.73 -4.81
N LEU A 64 8.05 -9.96 -5.01
CA LEU A 64 6.72 -10.27 -4.47
C LEU A 64 5.87 -11.16 -5.37
N SER A 65 6.06 -11.16 -6.70
CA SER A 65 5.21 -11.92 -7.60
C SER A 65 5.31 -13.45 -7.49
N PRO A 66 6.48 -14.07 -7.15
CA PRO A 66 6.55 -15.49 -6.83
C PRO A 66 5.68 -15.86 -5.62
N PHE A 67 5.35 -14.88 -4.79
CA PHE A 67 4.43 -15.00 -3.65
C PHE A 67 3.02 -14.52 -4.00
N HIS A 68 2.64 -14.46 -5.27
CA HIS A 68 1.28 -14.15 -5.73
C HIS A 68 0.79 -12.74 -5.41
N PHE A 69 1.69 -11.83 -5.03
CA PHE A 69 1.38 -10.43 -4.81
C PHE A 69 1.43 -9.64 -6.11
N ILE A 70 0.39 -8.85 -6.34
CA ILE A 70 0.22 -8.01 -7.51
C ILE A 70 0.25 -6.55 -7.05
N LEU A 71 0.94 -5.68 -7.78
CA LEU A 71 0.89 -4.24 -7.56
C LEU A 71 -0.51 -3.70 -7.91
N VAL A 72 -1.28 -3.36 -6.87
CA VAL A 72 -2.66 -2.87 -6.98
C VAL A 72 -2.69 -1.40 -7.37
N SER A 73 -1.86 -0.59 -6.70
CA SER A 73 -1.80 0.85 -6.92
C SER A 73 -0.45 1.40 -6.51
N THR A 74 -0.06 2.49 -7.17
CA THR A 74 1.16 3.23 -6.89
C THR A 74 0.92 4.72 -7.04
N VAL A 75 1.54 5.52 -6.17
CA VAL A 75 1.54 6.98 -6.25
C VAL A 75 2.93 7.50 -5.94
N ARG A 76 3.34 8.53 -6.69
CA ARG A 76 4.67 9.11 -6.59
C ARG A 76 4.63 10.63 -6.60
N MET A 77 5.35 11.23 -5.65
CA MET A 77 5.63 12.66 -5.57
C MET A 77 7.14 12.88 -5.43
N GLN A 78 7.81 13.18 -6.53
CA GLN A 78 9.27 13.23 -6.64
C GLN A 78 9.98 11.98 -6.08
N GLY A 79 10.57 12.06 -4.89
CA GLY A 79 11.26 10.96 -4.21
C GLY A 79 10.40 10.24 -3.17
N VAL A 80 9.14 10.65 -2.99
CA VAL A 80 8.19 9.98 -2.10
C VAL A 80 7.32 9.05 -2.93
N ILE A 81 7.30 7.76 -2.60
CA ILE A 81 6.57 6.73 -3.35
C ILE A 81 5.75 5.90 -2.37
N LEU A 82 4.54 5.51 -2.75
CA LEU A 82 3.75 4.51 -2.04
C LEU A 82 3.31 3.43 -3.03
N LEU A 83 3.63 2.18 -2.71
CA LEU A 83 3.24 0.98 -3.44
C LEU A 83 2.30 0.16 -2.57
N VAL A 84 1.17 -0.28 -3.11
CA VAL A 84 0.23 -1.19 -2.44
C VAL A 84 0.10 -2.47 -3.25
N PHE A 85 0.47 -3.58 -2.62
CA PHE A 85 0.37 -4.93 -3.17
C PHE A 85 -0.71 -5.74 -2.45
N ALA A 86 -1.35 -6.65 -3.17
CA ALA A 86 -2.27 -7.63 -2.60
C ALA A 86 -2.12 -8.97 -3.31
N LYS A 87 -2.44 -10.06 -2.61
CA LYS A 87 -2.56 -11.37 -3.24
C LYS A 87 -3.61 -11.35 -4.35
N TYR A 88 -3.36 -12.05 -5.47
CA TYR A 88 -4.24 -12.01 -6.64
C TYR A 88 -5.71 -12.29 -6.31
N TYR A 89 -5.96 -13.24 -5.40
CA TYR A 89 -7.32 -13.67 -5.03
C TYR A 89 -8.10 -12.61 -4.25
N HIS A 90 -7.44 -11.57 -3.73
CA HIS A 90 -8.11 -10.43 -3.10
C HIS A 90 -8.52 -9.34 -4.08
N LEU A 91 -7.90 -9.27 -5.27
CA LEU A 91 -8.11 -8.17 -6.23
C LEU A 91 -9.59 -7.91 -6.57
N PRO A 92 -10.46 -8.92 -6.78
CA PRO A 92 -11.88 -8.70 -7.07
C PRO A 92 -12.66 -7.95 -5.97
N PHE A 93 -12.10 -7.92 -4.76
CA PHE A 93 -12.69 -7.29 -3.57
C PHE A 93 -12.03 -5.95 -3.22
N LEU A 94 -11.08 -5.50 -4.03
CA LEU A 94 -10.44 -4.20 -3.94
C LEU A 94 -11.12 -3.23 -4.91
N GLN A 95 -11.82 -2.24 -4.38
CA GLN A 95 -12.63 -1.31 -5.16
C GLN A 95 -12.33 0.14 -4.79
N ASP A 96 -12.82 1.07 -5.59
CA ASP A 96 -12.77 2.51 -5.30
C ASP A 96 -11.33 2.99 -4.97
N ILE A 97 -10.39 2.48 -5.76
CA ILE A 97 -8.95 2.74 -5.64
C ILE A 97 -8.70 4.15 -6.16
N GLN A 98 -8.24 5.04 -5.28
CA GLN A 98 -7.84 6.39 -5.65
C GLN A 98 -6.53 6.75 -4.98
N THR A 99 -5.82 7.70 -5.57
CA THR A 99 -4.54 8.18 -5.08
C THR A 99 -4.52 9.69 -5.04
N ASP A 100 -3.84 10.26 -4.05
CA ASP A 100 -3.63 11.70 -4.00
C ASP A 100 -2.22 12.05 -3.48
N CYS A 101 -1.78 13.28 -3.70
CA CYS A 101 -0.53 13.79 -3.15
C CYS A 101 -0.63 15.27 -2.78
N THR A 102 0.10 15.66 -1.73
CA THR A 102 0.21 17.05 -1.31
C THR A 102 1.68 17.39 -1.11
N ARG A 103 2.13 18.42 -1.81
CA ARG A 103 3.48 18.97 -1.68
C ARG A 103 3.50 19.97 -0.53
N THR A 104 4.50 19.89 0.33
CA THR A 104 4.72 20.88 1.40
C THR A 104 6.12 21.49 1.34
N GLY A 105 7.03 20.92 0.53
CA GLY A 105 8.38 21.45 0.33
C GLY A 105 8.37 22.84 -0.31
N LEU A 106 9.23 23.74 0.19
CA LEU A 106 9.28 25.15 -0.22
C LEU A 106 7.91 25.83 -0.21
N GLY A 107 7.07 25.57 0.80
CA GLY A 107 5.72 26.16 0.87
C GLY A 107 4.74 25.60 -0.17
N GLY A 108 4.96 24.35 -0.60
CA GLY A 108 4.12 23.65 -1.58
C GLY A 108 4.62 23.69 -3.02
N TYR A 109 5.62 24.52 -3.33
CA TYR A 109 6.19 24.62 -4.69
C TYR A 109 7.05 23.42 -5.10
N TRP A 110 7.58 22.65 -4.13
CA TRP A 110 8.49 21.53 -4.40
C TRP A 110 8.06 20.25 -3.70
N GLY A 111 8.08 19.13 -4.43
CA GLY A 111 7.54 17.84 -3.98
C GLY A 111 8.53 16.94 -3.24
N ASN A 112 9.63 17.47 -2.69
CA ASN A 112 10.57 16.66 -1.89
C ASN A 112 10.09 16.41 -0.45
N LYS A 113 9.01 17.08 -0.03
CA LYS A 113 8.34 16.96 1.27
C LYS A 113 6.83 17.01 1.05
N GLY A 114 6.10 16.33 1.93
CA GLY A 114 4.64 16.25 1.91
C GLY A 114 4.16 14.81 2.09
N GLY A 115 3.01 14.47 1.50
CA GLY A 115 2.38 13.17 1.65
C GLY A 115 1.82 12.63 0.33
N VAL A 116 1.83 11.30 0.19
CA VAL A 116 1.16 10.57 -0.89
C VAL A 116 0.27 9.50 -0.28
N SER A 117 -0.90 9.29 -0.86
CA SER A 117 -1.87 8.34 -0.34
C SER A 117 -2.43 7.41 -1.41
N VAL A 118 -2.75 6.20 -0.98
CA VAL A 118 -3.59 5.25 -1.71
C VAL A 118 -4.74 4.91 -0.79
N ARG A 119 -5.96 5.14 -1.25
CA ARG A 119 -7.17 4.68 -0.58
C ARG A 119 -7.93 3.69 -1.45
N LEU A 120 -8.61 2.76 -0.80
CA LEU A 120 -9.40 1.73 -1.45
C LEU A 120 -10.41 1.13 -0.47
N SER A 121 -11.49 0.59 -1.02
CA SER A 121 -12.38 -0.32 -0.32
C SER A 121 -11.77 -1.72 -0.34
N ILE A 122 -11.62 -2.31 0.85
CA ILE A 122 -11.15 -3.68 1.06
C ILE A 122 -12.32 -4.47 1.64
N PHE A 123 -12.89 -5.41 0.88
CA PHE A 123 -14.07 -6.18 1.29
C PHE A 123 -15.26 -5.31 1.78
N GLY A 124 -15.38 -4.08 1.26
CA GLY A 124 -16.43 -3.13 1.63
C GLY A 124 -16.07 -2.14 2.74
N HIS A 125 -14.84 -2.17 3.28
CA HIS A 125 -14.36 -1.22 4.29
C HIS A 125 -13.34 -0.26 3.68
N MET A 126 -13.50 1.02 3.94
CA MET A 126 -12.62 2.05 3.38
C MET A 126 -11.31 2.13 4.17
N VAL A 127 -10.18 1.89 3.50
CA VAL A 127 -8.83 1.93 4.09
C VAL A 127 -7.97 2.94 3.35
N CYS A 128 -7.20 3.73 4.07
CA CYS A 128 -6.25 4.70 3.51
C CYS A 128 -4.83 4.42 4.02
N PHE A 129 -3.88 4.33 3.10
CA PHE A 129 -2.45 4.26 3.37
C PHE A 129 -1.84 5.63 3.03
N LEU A 130 -1.24 6.29 4.00
CA LEU A 130 -0.62 7.61 3.85
C LEU A 130 0.88 7.52 4.17
N ASN A 131 1.70 7.68 3.14
CA ASN A 131 3.15 7.80 3.26
C ASN A 131 3.57 9.27 3.24
N CYS A 132 4.31 9.73 4.26
CA CYS A 132 4.79 11.10 4.36
C CYS A 132 6.32 11.20 4.38
N HIS A 133 6.82 12.34 3.90
CA HIS A 133 8.18 12.80 4.13
C HIS A 133 8.10 14.22 4.70
N LEU A 134 8.21 14.36 6.01
CA LEU A 134 7.99 15.63 6.70
C LEU A 134 9.30 16.41 6.89
N PRO A 135 9.23 17.73 7.18
CA PRO A 135 10.41 18.58 7.33
C PRO A 135 11.44 18.05 8.33
N ALA A 136 12.69 18.00 7.89
CA ALA A 136 13.83 17.56 8.69
C ALA A 136 14.25 18.62 9.72
N HIS A 137 15.18 18.23 10.61
CA HIS A 137 15.77 19.03 11.70
C HIS A 137 14.94 19.10 13.00
N LEU A 138 15.64 19.31 14.11
CA LEU A 138 15.09 19.23 15.47
C LEU A 138 14.05 20.33 15.72
N GLU A 139 14.31 21.52 15.20
CA GLU A 139 13.58 22.77 15.43
C GLU A 139 12.28 22.86 14.62
N LYS A 140 12.04 21.92 13.70
CA LYS A 140 10.90 21.93 12.77
C LYS A 140 9.69 21.14 13.26
N ALA A 141 9.55 20.91 14.57
CA ALA A 141 8.45 20.13 15.14
C ALA A 141 7.07 20.73 14.82
N GLU A 142 6.90 22.05 14.98
CA GLU A 142 5.65 22.73 14.63
C GLU A 142 5.39 22.72 13.12
N GLN A 143 6.42 22.92 12.29
CA GLN A 143 6.28 22.80 10.83
C GLN A 143 5.83 21.39 10.42
N ARG A 144 6.33 20.33 11.06
CA ARG A 144 5.85 18.96 10.79
C ARG A 144 4.35 18.80 11.09
N LYS A 145 3.86 19.44 12.16
CA LYS A 145 2.44 19.44 12.51
C LYS A 145 1.61 20.22 11.50
N GLU A 146 2.07 21.40 11.11
CA GLU A 146 1.43 22.22 10.06
C GLU A 146 1.36 21.47 8.73
N ASP A 147 2.48 20.91 8.27
CA ASP A 147 2.54 20.14 7.03
C ASP A 147 1.59 18.92 7.07
N PHE A 148 1.55 18.20 8.19
CA PHE A 148 0.60 17.08 8.34
C PHE A 148 -0.85 17.55 8.31
N ALA A 149 -1.19 18.65 8.98
CA ALA A 149 -2.53 19.22 8.93
C ALA A 149 -2.90 19.66 7.51
N THR A 150 -1.97 20.27 6.76
CA THR A 150 -2.17 20.62 5.35
C THR A 150 -2.41 19.37 4.50
N ILE A 151 -1.66 18.30 4.69
CA ILE A 151 -1.88 17.02 3.98
C ILE A 151 -3.28 16.47 4.25
N LEU A 152 -3.70 16.45 5.52
CA LEU A 152 -5.04 15.98 5.92
C LEU A 152 -6.17 16.82 5.32
N GLN A 153 -5.96 18.14 5.22
CA GLN A 153 -6.95 19.06 4.67
C GLN A 153 -7.03 18.98 3.14
N MET A 154 -5.89 18.92 2.46
CA MET A 154 -5.80 19.05 1.01
C MET A 154 -6.13 17.76 0.28
N GLN A 155 -5.85 16.59 0.84
CA GLN A 155 -6.13 15.32 0.16
C GLN A 155 -7.60 14.94 0.31
N GLN A 156 -8.32 15.00 -0.80
CA GLN A 156 -9.75 14.74 -0.88
C GLN A 156 -10.03 13.76 -2.00
N PHE A 157 -10.82 12.74 -1.70
CA PHE A 157 -11.18 11.66 -2.62
C PHE A 157 -12.62 11.79 -3.07
N GLU A 158 -12.90 11.31 -4.28
CA GLU A 158 -14.24 11.26 -4.81
C GLU A 158 -15.09 10.17 -4.12
N GLY A 159 -16.40 10.38 -4.09
CA GLY A 159 -17.36 9.42 -3.51
C GLY A 159 -17.88 9.83 -2.13
N HIS A 160 -18.88 9.08 -1.63
CA HIS A 160 -19.64 9.45 -0.43
C HIS A 160 -19.24 8.67 0.82
N ALA A 161 -18.43 7.61 0.67
CA ALA A 161 -18.07 6.73 1.78
C ALA A 161 -16.99 7.34 2.69
N ALA A 162 -15.94 7.92 2.10
CA ALA A 162 -14.85 8.59 2.81
C ALA A 162 -14.15 9.62 1.89
N SER A 163 -14.40 10.91 2.10
CA SER A 163 -13.82 11.99 1.27
C SER A 163 -12.47 12.45 1.78
N GLY A 164 -12.31 12.66 3.10
CA GLY A 164 -11.03 13.02 3.71
C GLY A 164 -10.25 11.79 4.18
N ILE A 165 -8.94 11.95 4.40
CA ILE A 165 -8.08 10.87 4.93
C ILE A 165 -8.66 10.28 6.21
N LEU A 166 -9.06 11.11 7.18
CA LEU A 166 -9.58 10.66 8.48
C LEU A 166 -11.02 10.11 8.44
N ASP A 167 -11.70 10.17 7.29
CA ASP A 167 -13.04 9.62 7.13
C ASP A 167 -13.06 8.10 6.85
N HIS A 168 -11.89 7.52 6.55
CA HIS A 168 -11.74 6.09 6.27
C HIS A 168 -11.89 5.27 7.55
N ASP A 169 -12.40 4.04 7.43
CA ASP A 169 -12.58 3.13 8.57
C ASP A 169 -11.25 2.78 9.25
N LEU A 170 -10.19 2.68 8.44
CA LEU A 170 -8.81 2.48 8.89
C LEU A 170 -7.85 3.38 8.12
N VAL A 171 -7.01 4.11 8.84
CA VAL A 171 -5.91 4.90 8.28
C VAL A 171 -4.60 4.35 8.78
N PHE A 172 -3.69 4.01 7.88
CA PHE A 172 -2.27 3.83 8.20
C PHE A 172 -1.52 5.10 7.83
N TRP A 173 -0.84 5.71 8.80
CA TRP A 173 0.01 6.87 8.57
C TRP A 173 1.46 6.51 8.91
N PHE A 174 2.33 6.60 7.92
CA PHE A 174 3.71 6.17 8.03
C PHE A 174 4.63 7.01 7.16
N GLY A 175 5.94 6.81 7.32
CA GLY A 175 6.93 7.51 6.51
C GLY A 175 8.17 7.92 7.28
N ASP A 176 9.00 8.73 6.66
CA ASP A 176 9.99 9.56 7.35
C ASP A 176 9.28 10.81 7.88
N LEU A 177 8.70 10.64 9.07
CA LEU A 177 7.97 11.69 9.78
C LEU A 177 8.94 12.71 10.40
N ASN A 178 10.24 12.41 10.43
CA ASN A 178 11.31 13.33 10.83
C ASN A 178 11.22 13.92 12.25
N PHE A 179 10.34 13.42 13.11
CA PHE A 179 10.32 13.76 14.54
C PHE A 179 11.61 13.30 15.21
N ARG A 180 12.07 14.08 16.20
CA ARG A 180 13.38 13.92 16.84
C ARG A 180 13.24 13.74 18.34
N ILE A 181 14.32 13.30 18.97
CA ILE A 181 14.45 13.31 20.42
C ILE A 181 14.87 14.71 20.85
N GLU A 182 14.09 15.40 21.65
CA GLU A 182 14.41 16.73 22.19
C GLU A 182 14.95 16.67 23.63
N SER A 183 15.43 17.80 24.14
CA SER A 183 15.86 17.99 25.55
C SER A 183 16.98 17.09 26.13
N LEU A 184 17.43 16.05 25.42
CA LEU A 184 18.51 15.14 25.84
C LEU A 184 19.79 15.40 25.05
N ASP A 185 20.92 15.36 25.76
CA ASP A 185 22.26 15.41 25.17
C ASP A 185 22.54 14.17 24.32
N ILE A 186 23.31 14.33 23.25
CA ILE A 186 23.66 13.22 22.35
C ILE A 186 24.40 12.09 23.08
N ARG A 187 25.21 12.39 24.11
CA ARG A 187 25.91 11.36 24.87
C ARG A 187 24.95 10.48 25.66
N PHE A 188 23.91 11.09 26.24
CA PHE A 188 22.87 10.34 26.95
C PHE A 188 22.04 9.49 25.99
N VAL A 189 21.66 10.03 24.83
CA VAL A 189 20.95 9.25 23.80
C VAL A 189 21.77 8.03 23.37
N LYS A 190 23.08 8.20 23.11
CA LYS A 190 23.97 7.07 22.78
C LYS A 190 24.08 6.06 23.92
N TYR A 191 24.30 6.53 25.15
CA TYR A 191 24.33 5.67 26.33
C TYR A 191 23.05 4.84 26.49
N ALA A 192 21.89 5.46 26.26
CA ALA A 192 20.60 4.77 26.38
C ALA A 192 20.42 3.70 25.29
N ILE A 193 20.92 3.95 24.08
CA ILE A 193 20.94 2.96 22.99
C ILE A 193 21.89 1.81 23.34
N ASP A 194 23.13 2.13 23.71
CA ASP A 194 24.18 1.14 24.00
C ASP A 194 23.82 0.25 25.20
N SER A 195 23.07 0.80 26.17
CA SER A 195 22.61 0.09 27.37
C SER A 195 21.22 -0.55 27.19
N ASN A 196 20.61 -0.45 26.01
CA ASN A 196 19.27 -0.95 25.70
C ASN A 196 18.16 -0.47 26.68
N ILE A 197 18.23 0.79 27.10
CA ILE A 197 17.26 1.46 27.99
C ILE A 197 16.45 2.50 27.20
N LEU A 198 15.99 2.10 26.00
CA LEU A 198 15.34 2.98 25.02
C LEU A 198 14.09 3.69 25.56
N SER A 199 13.39 3.09 26.53
CA SER A 199 12.20 3.67 27.15
C SER A 199 12.45 5.02 27.81
N GLN A 200 13.68 5.28 28.28
CA GLN A 200 14.07 6.58 28.86
C GLN A 200 14.05 7.72 27.82
N LEU A 201 14.04 7.39 26.53
CA LEU A 201 14.01 8.36 25.45
C LEU A 201 12.57 8.70 25.00
N TRP A 202 11.58 7.87 25.32
CA TRP A 202 10.23 7.97 24.75
C TRP A 202 9.49 9.24 25.11
N GLU A 203 9.60 9.71 26.35
CA GLU A 203 8.97 10.97 26.80
C GLU A 203 9.58 12.21 26.17
N LYS A 204 10.76 12.06 25.54
CA LYS A 204 11.50 13.12 24.87
C LYS A 204 11.42 12.99 23.35
N ASP A 205 10.73 11.98 22.83
CA ASP A 205 10.43 11.84 21.41
C ASP A 205 9.29 12.79 21.02
N GLN A 206 9.56 13.69 20.07
CA GLN A 206 8.61 14.72 19.68
C GLN A 206 7.29 14.16 19.12
N LEU A 207 7.28 12.97 18.50
CA LEU A 207 6.03 12.37 18.04
C LEU A 207 5.21 11.82 19.21
N ASN A 208 5.85 11.17 20.19
CA ASN A 208 5.15 10.77 21.42
C ASN A 208 4.58 11.96 22.18
N ILE A 209 5.33 13.06 22.28
CA ILE A 209 4.84 14.31 22.86
C ILE A 209 3.64 14.83 22.05
N ALA A 210 3.74 14.87 20.72
CA ALA A 210 2.67 15.35 19.84
C ALA A 210 1.40 14.50 19.95
N LYS A 211 1.50 13.16 20.05
CA LYS A 211 0.34 12.28 20.25
C LYS A 211 -0.45 12.61 21.53
N ASN A 212 0.25 13.07 22.58
CA ASN A 212 -0.37 13.41 23.86
C ASN A 212 -0.87 14.86 23.93
N THR A 213 -0.34 15.77 23.10
CA THR A 213 -0.57 17.21 23.23
C THR A 213 -1.35 17.82 22.06
N TRP A 214 -1.36 17.17 20.90
CA TRP A 214 -1.95 17.71 19.68
C TRP A 214 -3.24 16.96 19.29
N PRO A 215 -4.43 17.62 19.37
CA PRO A 215 -5.72 16.96 19.16
C PRO A 215 -5.88 16.25 17.81
N VAL A 216 -5.20 16.70 16.75
CA VAL A 216 -5.25 16.08 15.42
C VAL A 216 -4.75 14.63 15.45
N LEU A 217 -3.82 14.30 16.36
CA LEU A 217 -3.31 12.93 16.54
C LEU A 217 -4.14 12.08 17.48
N SER A 218 -5.23 12.61 18.04
CA SER A 218 -6.11 11.86 18.93
C SER A 218 -6.62 10.59 18.25
N GLY A 219 -6.45 9.45 18.91
CA GLY A 219 -6.85 8.13 18.42
C GLY A 219 -5.91 7.47 17.40
N PHE A 220 -4.80 8.13 17.00
CA PHE A 220 -3.70 7.41 16.36
C PHE A 220 -2.98 6.55 17.39
N GLN A 221 -2.69 5.31 17.00
CA GLN A 221 -2.01 4.30 17.79
C GLN A 221 -0.67 3.96 17.14
N GLU A 222 0.28 3.55 17.97
CA GLU A 222 1.62 3.12 17.56
C GLU A 222 2.14 2.14 18.62
N GLY A 223 2.76 1.05 18.20
CA GLY A 223 3.39 0.11 19.12
C GLY A 223 4.65 0.69 19.79
N PRO A 224 5.15 -0.01 20.82
CA PRO A 224 6.35 0.42 21.54
C PRO A 224 7.58 0.42 20.62
N LEU A 225 8.43 1.44 20.77
CA LEU A 225 9.70 1.58 20.03
C LEU A 225 10.78 0.70 20.68
N ASN A 226 10.64 -0.62 20.51
CA ASN A 226 11.55 -1.64 21.04
C ASN A 226 12.77 -1.91 20.15
N PHE A 227 13.04 -1.00 19.21
CA PHE A 227 14.18 -1.04 18.29
C PHE A 227 14.93 0.29 18.38
N PRO A 228 16.25 0.32 18.13
CA PRO A 228 17.03 1.54 18.28
C PRO A 228 16.62 2.62 17.25
N PRO A 229 16.93 3.90 17.49
CA PRO A 229 16.67 5.00 16.55
C PRO A 229 17.18 4.71 15.12
N THR A 230 16.35 5.00 14.12
CA THR A 230 16.54 4.58 12.73
C THR A 230 17.35 5.55 11.89
N PHE A 231 17.70 6.70 12.45
CA PHE A 231 18.50 7.76 11.82
C PHE A 231 19.46 8.37 12.86
N LYS A 232 20.65 8.87 12.52
CA LYS A 232 21.34 8.85 11.21
C LYS A 232 22.54 7.92 11.29
N PHE A 233 22.72 7.07 10.28
CA PHE A 233 23.84 6.14 10.17
C PHE A 233 24.89 6.61 9.16
N ASP A 234 26.12 6.14 9.35
CA ASP A 234 27.13 6.15 8.29
C ASP A 234 26.75 5.07 7.27
N VAL A 235 26.52 5.48 6.01
CA VAL A 235 26.11 4.58 4.91
C VAL A 235 27.08 3.40 4.79
N GLY A 236 26.54 2.21 4.57
CA GLY A 236 27.29 0.95 4.52
C GLY A 236 27.53 0.31 5.90
N THR A 237 27.08 0.93 7.00
CA THR A 237 27.34 0.46 8.37
C THR A 237 26.11 0.53 9.28
N ASN A 238 26.27 0.05 10.52
CA ASN A 238 25.35 0.26 11.65
C ASN A 238 25.90 1.25 12.69
N LYS A 239 26.89 2.06 12.30
CA LYS A 239 27.46 3.10 13.16
C LYS A 239 26.67 4.39 12.99
N TYR A 240 26.23 4.98 14.10
CA TYR A 240 25.60 6.31 14.08
C TYR A 240 26.58 7.41 13.66
N ASP A 241 26.04 8.43 12.99
CA ASP A 241 26.73 9.54 12.32
C ASP A 241 28.06 9.94 12.99
N SER A 242 29.16 9.60 12.31
CA SER A 242 30.52 9.96 12.71
C SER A 242 31.04 11.22 12.01
N SER A 243 30.23 11.84 11.16
CA SER A 243 30.57 13.10 10.50
C SER A 243 30.73 14.25 11.51
N ALA A 244 31.32 15.36 11.05
CA ALA A 244 31.46 16.56 11.87
C ALA A 244 30.11 17.12 12.37
N LYS A 245 28.99 16.82 11.70
CA LYS A 245 27.64 17.27 12.09
C LYS A 245 27.09 16.52 13.30
N LYS A 246 27.60 15.30 13.57
CA LYS A 246 27.22 14.44 14.71
C LYS A 246 25.71 14.47 15.00
N ARG A 247 24.89 14.17 13.99
CA ARG A 247 23.43 14.20 14.15
C ARG A 247 23.02 13.25 15.26
N LYS A 248 22.24 13.78 16.20
CA LYS A 248 21.69 13.00 17.32
C LYS A 248 20.77 11.90 16.77
N PRO A 249 20.90 10.64 17.22
CA PRO A 249 20.01 9.58 16.82
C PRO A 249 18.53 9.90 17.08
N ALA A 250 17.63 9.51 16.19
CA ALA A 250 16.18 9.72 16.30
C ALA A 250 15.37 8.63 15.57
N TRP A 251 14.15 8.36 16.08
CA TRP A 251 13.15 7.55 15.39
C TRP A 251 12.38 8.44 14.41
N THR A 252 12.97 8.64 13.24
CA THR A 252 12.37 9.44 12.16
C THR A 252 11.35 8.65 11.35
N ASP A 253 11.56 7.34 11.24
CA ASP A 253 10.77 6.43 10.41
C ASP A 253 9.73 5.72 11.29
N ARG A 254 8.44 5.96 11.04
CA ARG A 254 7.35 5.59 11.97
C ARG A 254 6.15 4.99 11.24
N ILE A 255 5.40 4.13 11.92
CA ILE A 255 4.17 3.52 11.41
C ILE A 255 3.09 3.61 12.48
N LEU A 256 2.03 4.37 12.19
CA LEU A 256 0.88 4.58 13.05
C LEU A 256 -0.40 4.11 12.34
N TRP A 257 -1.44 3.84 13.11
CA TRP A 257 -2.77 3.57 12.56
C TRP A 257 -3.87 4.24 13.38
N LYS A 258 -5.01 4.50 12.75
CA LYS A 258 -6.20 5.03 13.40
C LYS A 258 -7.42 4.29 12.89
N ILE A 259 -8.21 3.77 13.81
CA ILE A 259 -9.54 3.23 13.52
C ILE A 259 -10.54 4.37 13.67
N LYS A 260 -11.47 4.50 12.73
CA LYS A 260 -12.57 5.46 12.84
C LYS A 260 -13.39 5.15 14.08
N SER A 261 -13.54 6.12 14.97
CA SER A 261 -14.43 5.98 16.12
C SER A 261 -15.84 5.69 15.62
N PRO A 262 -16.58 4.72 16.18
CA PRO A 262 -17.99 4.55 15.89
C PRO A 262 -18.70 5.88 16.14
N SER A 263 -19.34 6.44 15.11
CA SER A 263 -20.09 7.67 15.28
C SER A 263 -21.20 7.42 16.31
N VAL A 264 -21.15 8.14 17.43
CA VAL A 264 -22.27 8.20 18.39
C VAL A 264 -23.34 9.11 17.78
N GLY A 265 -23.92 8.68 16.65
CA GLY A 265 -25.01 9.36 15.99
C GLY A 265 -26.35 8.83 16.48
N LEU A 266 -27.16 9.71 17.08
CA LEU A 266 -28.60 9.53 17.33
C LEU A 266 -29.34 9.39 15.99
N GLY A 267 -29.32 8.19 15.39
CA GLY A 267 -30.21 7.83 14.29
C GLY A 267 -31.58 7.45 14.83
N VAL A 268 -32.57 8.33 14.65
CA VAL A 268 -33.98 8.02 14.84
C VAL A 268 -34.39 6.98 13.78
N GLY A 269 -34.75 5.78 14.25
CA GLY A 269 -35.44 4.77 13.45
C GLY A 269 -34.55 3.78 12.70
N GLY A 270 -34.78 2.49 12.97
CA GLY A 270 -34.39 1.39 12.08
C GLY A 270 -33.15 0.61 12.51
N ARG A 271 -33.40 -0.52 13.20
CA ARG A 271 -32.54 -1.72 13.35
C ARG A 271 -31.04 -1.49 13.12
N ARG A 272 -30.27 -1.32 14.20
CA ARG A 272 -28.83 -1.55 14.19
C ARG A 272 -28.60 -3.02 13.83
N PRO A 273 -28.02 -3.37 12.66
CA PRO A 273 -27.39 -4.67 12.56
C PRO A 273 -26.27 -4.65 13.59
N SER A 274 -26.13 -5.73 14.36
CA SER A 274 -24.93 -6.01 15.14
C SER A 274 -23.75 -6.14 14.17
N ARG A 275 -23.23 -5.01 13.67
CA ARG A 275 -22.02 -4.97 12.85
C ARG A 275 -20.88 -5.21 13.82
N GLY A 276 -20.04 -6.20 13.53
CA GLY A 276 -18.80 -6.44 14.28
C GLY A 276 -17.98 -5.16 14.40
N ILE A 277 -17.03 -5.13 15.34
CA ILE A 277 -16.13 -3.99 15.49
C ILE A 277 -14.89 -4.29 14.63
N LEU A 278 -14.53 -3.36 13.73
CA LEU A 278 -13.23 -3.38 13.07
C LEU A 278 -12.15 -3.37 14.16
N SER A 279 -11.29 -4.38 14.17
CA SER A 279 -10.20 -4.49 15.13
C SER A 279 -8.86 -4.58 14.42
N VAL A 280 -7.83 -3.98 15.01
CA VAL A 280 -6.47 -3.97 14.47
C VAL A 280 -5.52 -4.34 15.60
N SER A 281 -4.72 -5.36 15.39
CA SER A 281 -3.64 -5.77 16.29
C SER A 281 -2.31 -5.65 15.56
N GLN A 282 -1.37 -4.88 16.11
CA GLN A 282 -0.01 -4.83 15.59
C GLN A 282 0.77 -6.03 16.12
N LEU A 283 1.08 -6.98 15.24
CA LEU A 283 1.76 -8.23 15.57
C LEU A 283 3.28 -8.05 15.65
N CYS A 284 3.83 -7.16 14.82
CA CYS A 284 5.25 -6.86 14.76
C CYS A 284 5.45 -5.37 14.50
N TYR A 285 6.49 -4.79 15.12
CA TYR A 285 6.98 -3.45 14.80
C TYR A 285 8.48 -3.39 15.05
N ARG A 286 9.28 -3.36 13.98
CA ARG A 286 10.74 -3.46 14.06
C ARG A 286 11.46 -2.65 13.01
N SER A 287 12.72 -2.35 13.28
CA SER A 287 13.67 -1.87 12.27
C SER A 287 14.58 -3.01 11.82
N HIS A 288 15.02 -2.96 10.56
CA HIS A 288 15.86 -3.96 9.93
C HIS A 288 17.28 -3.41 9.74
N MET A 289 18.15 -3.76 10.69
CA MET A 289 19.53 -3.23 10.77
C MET A 289 20.48 -3.86 9.73
N GLU A 290 20.09 -4.95 9.10
CA GLU A 290 20.85 -5.64 8.04
C GLU A 290 20.93 -4.80 6.75
N TYR A 291 20.01 -3.85 6.55
CA TYR A 291 20.04 -2.97 5.38
C TYR A 291 20.87 -1.70 5.66
N THR A 292 21.93 -1.51 4.88
CA THR A 292 22.93 -0.45 5.11
C THR A 292 23.09 0.51 3.94
N VAL A 293 22.29 0.36 2.87
CA VAL A 293 22.40 1.20 1.66
C VAL A 293 22.03 2.68 1.88
N SER A 294 21.30 2.98 2.95
CA SER A 294 20.85 4.32 3.35
C SER A 294 21.41 4.70 4.73
N ASP A 295 21.41 5.99 5.04
CA ASP A 295 21.64 6.52 6.38
C ASP A 295 20.42 6.37 7.30
N HIS A 296 19.31 5.85 6.76
CA HIS A 296 18.15 5.37 7.49
C HIS A 296 18.04 3.83 7.43
N LYS A 297 17.48 3.26 8.50
CA LYS A 297 17.14 1.83 8.58
C LYS A 297 15.66 1.62 8.29
N PRO A 298 15.28 0.68 7.40
CA PRO A 298 13.88 0.44 7.10
C PRO A 298 13.12 -0.01 8.35
N VAL A 299 11.84 0.35 8.41
CA VAL A 299 10.93 -0.01 9.49
C VAL A 299 9.74 -0.76 8.90
N ALA A 300 9.39 -1.87 9.52
CA ALA A 300 8.27 -2.71 9.12
C ALA A 300 7.34 -2.97 10.31
N ALA A 301 6.04 -3.04 10.00
CA ALA A 301 5.02 -3.48 10.92
C ALA A 301 4.05 -4.46 10.25
N ILE A 302 3.68 -5.50 10.99
CA ILE A 302 2.68 -6.50 10.58
C ILE A 302 1.43 -6.27 11.42
N PHE A 303 0.28 -6.29 10.77
CA PHE A 303 -1.01 -6.07 11.40
C PHE A 303 -1.95 -7.24 11.09
N ALA A 304 -2.63 -7.76 12.11
CA ALA A 304 -3.87 -8.51 11.93
C ALA A 304 -5.03 -7.51 11.93
N VAL A 305 -5.75 -7.42 10.81
CA VAL A 305 -6.93 -6.56 10.66
C VAL A 305 -8.16 -7.45 10.53
N GLN A 306 -9.07 -7.35 11.49
CA GLN A 306 -10.33 -8.07 11.44
C GLN A 306 -11.45 -7.10 11.08
N PHE A 307 -11.99 -7.26 9.87
CA PHE A 307 -13.14 -6.48 9.42
C PHE A 307 -14.43 -6.98 10.08
N ALA A 308 -15.36 -6.05 10.30
CA ALA A 308 -16.67 -6.31 10.90
C ALA A 308 -17.58 -7.24 10.06
N SER A 309 -17.35 -7.23 8.75
CA SER A 309 -18.06 -7.98 7.72
C SER A 309 -17.14 -8.09 6.51
N LYS A 310 -17.40 -9.00 5.59
CA LYS A 310 -16.69 -9.06 4.32
C LYS A 310 -17.67 -9.23 3.16
N VAL A 311 -17.42 -8.57 2.05
CA VAL A 311 -18.10 -8.85 0.79
C VAL A 311 -17.58 -10.20 0.29
N ASP A 312 -18.46 -11.22 0.26
CA ASP A 312 -18.07 -12.60 -0.04
C ASP A 312 -18.09 -12.96 -1.54
N LYS A 313 -18.68 -12.09 -2.38
CA LYS A 313 -18.79 -12.33 -3.82
C LYS A 313 -18.14 -11.22 -4.63
N PRO A 314 -17.33 -11.56 -5.66
CA PRO A 314 -16.76 -10.58 -6.55
C PRO A 314 -17.86 -9.89 -7.37
N GLN A 315 -17.55 -8.74 -7.98
CA GLN A 315 -18.48 -8.07 -8.88
C GLN A 315 -18.64 -8.83 -10.21
N VAL A 316 -17.62 -9.59 -10.60
CA VAL A 316 -17.67 -10.48 -11.76
C VAL A 316 -17.20 -11.87 -11.35
N GLU A 317 -18.07 -12.86 -11.52
CA GLU A 317 -17.71 -14.28 -11.38
C GLU A 317 -17.30 -14.81 -12.76
N ILE A 318 -16.12 -15.41 -12.86
CA ILE A 318 -15.57 -15.96 -14.10
C ILE A 318 -15.54 -17.49 -14.00
N TYR A 319 -16.00 -18.16 -15.05
CA TYR A 319 -16.06 -19.60 -15.17
C TYR A 319 -15.29 -20.02 -16.42
N VAL A 320 -14.35 -20.93 -16.22
CA VAL A 320 -13.48 -21.49 -17.26
C VAL A 320 -13.39 -23.02 -17.08
N ALA A 321 -13.04 -23.74 -18.13
CA ALA A 321 -12.69 -25.15 -18.02
C ALA A 321 -11.36 -25.31 -17.28
N ASP A 322 -11.16 -26.46 -16.62
CA ASP A 322 -9.94 -26.72 -15.85
C ASP A 322 -8.66 -26.77 -16.72
N GLU A 323 -8.81 -27.07 -18.02
CA GLU A 323 -7.71 -27.14 -18.99
C GLU A 323 -8.13 -26.67 -20.40
N TRP A 324 -7.27 -25.90 -21.06
CA TRP A 324 -7.38 -25.51 -22.47
C TRP A 324 -6.32 -26.21 -23.33
N SER A 325 -6.49 -27.51 -23.57
CA SER A 325 -5.57 -28.29 -24.42
C SER A 325 -5.66 -28.00 -25.93
N ARG A 326 -6.74 -27.34 -26.37
CA ARG A 326 -7.00 -26.97 -27.77
C ARG A 326 -7.65 -25.59 -27.86
N PRO A 327 -7.42 -24.81 -28.93
CA PRO A 327 -7.96 -23.46 -29.08
C PRO A 327 -9.48 -23.36 -28.94
N GLU A 328 -10.24 -24.37 -29.36
CA GLU A 328 -11.70 -24.36 -29.29
C GLU A 328 -12.23 -24.39 -27.84
N GLN A 329 -11.36 -24.77 -26.89
CA GLN A 329 -11.68 -24.78 -25.47
C GLN A 329 -11.50 -23.41 -24.81
N ALA A 330 -10.89 -22.43 -25.50
CA ALA A 330 -10.53 -21.10 -24.98
C ALA A 330 -11.73 -20.16 -24.80
N VAL A 331 -12.79 -20.70 -24.20
CA VAL A 331 -14.07 -20.08 -23.92
C VAL A 331 -14.12 -19.64 -22.47
N VAL A 332 -14.44 -18.36 -22.26
CA VAL A 332 -14.65 -17.79 -20.94
C VAL A 332 -16.11 -17.43 -20.80
N ARG A 333 -16.71 -17.90 -19.70
CA ARG A 333 -18.06 -17.52 -19.30
C ARG A 333 -17.99 -16.66 -18.05
N TYR A 334 -18.81 -15.63 -17.94
CA TYR A 334 -18.81 -14.77 -16.77
C TYR A 334 -20.19 -14.23 -16.42
N LYS A 335 -20.39 -13.94 -15.14
CA LYS A 335 -21.60 -13.30 -14.60
C LYS A 335 -21.22 -12.01 -13.91
N VAL A 336 -21.98 -10.97 -14.19
CA VAL A 336 -21.78 -9.64 -13.61
C VAL A 336 -22.83 -9.41 -12.53
N ALA A 337 -22.41 -8.88 -11.38
CA ALA A 337 -23.29 -8.55 -10.27
C ALA A 337 -24.31 -7.48 -10.67
N ALA A 338 -25.51 -7.55 -10.10
CA ALA A 338 -26.54 -6.56 -10.34
C ALA A 338 -26.07 -5.17 -9.86
N GLY A 339 -26.14 -4.16 -10.73
CA GLY A 339 -25.71 -2.79 -10.42
C GLY A 339 -24.22 -2.50 -10.68
N PHE A 340 -23.43 -3.49 -11.10
CA PHE A 340 -22.06 -3.23 -11.56
C PHE A 340 -22.07 -2.51 -12.90
N HIS A 341 -21.39 -1.36 -12.97
CA HIS A 341 -21.33 -0.55 -14.18
C HIS A 341 -20.29 -1.12 -15.16
N ARG A 342 -20.76 -1.57 -16.32
CA ARG A 342 -19.92 -2.12 -17.39
C ARG A 342 -19.47 -1.03 -18.35
N SER A 343 -18.26 -1.17 -18.89
CA SER A 343 -17.76 -0.34 -19.99
C SER A 343 -17.56 -1.19 -21.24
N SER A 344 -17.74 -0.59 -22.43
CA SER A 344 -17.27 -1.20 -23.69
C SER A 344 -15.75 -1.35 -23.76
N TRP A 345 -15.04 -0.67 -22.85
CA TRP A 345 -13.61 -0.79 -22.64
C TRP A 345 -13.25 -1.79 -21.54
N ASP A 346 -14.17 -2.59 -21.02
CA ASP A 346 -13.81 -3.67 -20.10
C ASP A 346 -13.22 -4.87 -20.87
N TRP A 347 -12.26 -5.59 -20.27
CA TRP A 347 -11.64 -6.76 -20.89
C TRP A 347 -11.41 -7.90 -19.91
N ILE A 348 -11.27 -9.10 -20.45
CA ILE A 348 -10.80 -10.27 -19.72
C ILE A 348 -9.37 -10.56 -20.17
N GLY A 349 -8.42 -10.41 -19.25
CA GLY A 349 -7.01 -10.75 -19.47
C GLY A 349 -6.72 -12.19 -19.09
N LEU A 350 -5.84 -12.83 -19.85
CA LEU A 350 -5.20 -14.10 -19.53
C LEU A 350 -3.80 -13.81 -18.98
N TYR A 351 -3.57 -14.13 -17.71
CA TYR A 351 -2.35 -13.84 -16.97
C TYR A 351 -1.60 -15.13 -16.69
N ARG A 352 -0.28 -15.13 -16.85
CA ARG A 352 0.54 -16.23 -16.34
C ARG A 352 0.57 -16.15 -14.82
N VAL A 353 0.51 -17.28 -14.11
CA VAL A 353 0.72 -17.29 -12.65
C VAL A 353 2.07 -16.63 -12.31
N GLY A 354 2.05 -15.72 -11.34
CA GLY A 354 3.21 -14.88 -10.99
C GLY A 354 3.31 -13.57 -11.77
N PHE A 355 2.25 -13.14 -12.48
CA PHE A 355 2.14 -11.78 -13.02
C PHE A 355 2.33 -10.73 -11.90
N ARG A 356 2.77 -9.52 -12.25
CA ARG A 356 3.21 -8.52 -11.25
C ARG A 356 2.28 -7.32 -11.17
N HIS A 357 1.54 -7.06 -12.25
CA HIS A 357 0.65 -5.91 -12.40
C HIS A 357 -0.61 -6.26 -13.23
N PRO A 358 -1.78 -5.62 -13.03
CA PRO A 358 -3.00 -5.90 -13.80
C PRO A 358 -2.89 -5.74 -15.32
N LYS A 359 -1.83 -5.10 -15.81
CA LYS A 359 -1.53 -4.92 -17.24
C LYS A 359 -0.52 -5.94 -17.78
N ASP A 360 -0.02 -6.87 -16.96
CA ASP A 360 0.91 -7.94 -17.35
C ASP A 360 0.18 -9.14 -17.97
N TYR A 361 -0.98 -8.92 -18.61
CA TYR A 361 -1.67 -9.99 -19.30
C TYR A 361 -0.82 -10.47 -20.48
N VAL A 362 -0.84 -11.78 -20.73
CA VAL A 362 -0.24 -12.39 -21.92
C VAL A 362 -1.11 -12.10 -23.14
N SER A 363 -2.42 -12.07 -22.93
CA SER A 363 -3.43 -11.85 -23.94
C SER A 363 -4.71 -11.32 -23.31
N TYR A 364 -5.61 -10.73 -24.09
CA TYR A 364 -6.90 -10.27 -23.60
C TYR A 364 -7.98 -10.36 -24.67
N VAL A 365 -9.22 -10.37 -24.23
CA VAL A 365 -10.41 -10.21 -25.07
C VAL A 365 -11.33 -9.15 -24.48
N TRP A 366 -11.96 -8.34 -25.32
CA TRP A 366 -12.96 -7.38 -24.85
C TRP A 366 -14.15 -8.11 -24.23
N ALA A 367 -14.60 -7.65 -23.06
CA ALA A 367 -15.85 -8.09 -22.50
C ALA A 367 -17.00 -7.59 -23.40
N ARG A 368 -18.08 -8.36 -23.51
CA ARG A 368 -19.25 -7.91 -24.29
C ARG A 368 -19.79 -6.60 -23.70
N SER A 369 -20.14 -5.63 -24.55
CA SER A 369 -21.01 -4.50 -24.18
C SER A 369 -22.48 -4.92 -24.33
N ASP A 370 -23.39 -4.36 -23.50
CA ASP A 370 -24.84 -4.54 -23.68
C ASP A 370 -25.38 -3.67 -24.82
N ASP A 371 -24.79 -3.78 -26.01
CA ASP A 371 -25.34 -3.15 -27.21
C ASP A 371 -26.51 -4.01 -27.74
N GLY A 372 -27.69 -3.86 -27.12
CA GLY A 372 -28.95 -4.03 -27.85
C GLY A 372 -29.95 -5.10 -27.40
N GLU A 373 -29.67 -5.97 -26.43
CA GLU A 373 -30.69 -6.92 -25.94
C GLU A 373 -31.15 -6.57 -24.53
N ARG A 374 -32.24 -5.80 -24.43
CA ARG A 374 -33.11 -5.83 -23.24
C ARG A 374 -33.79 -7.20 -23.14
N CYS A 375 -33.05 -8.22 -22.75
CA CYS A 375 -33.64 -9.47 -22.30
C CYS A 375 -33.95 -9.35 -20.81
N LEU A 376 -35.20 -8.97 -20.53
CA LEU A 376 -35.82 -9.12 -19.22
C LEU A 376 -35.73 -10.61 -18.81
N GLU A 377 -35.31 -10.85 -17.57
CA GLU A 377 -35.41 -12.13 -16.85
C GLU A 377 -34.49 -13.29 -17.32
N LYS A 378 -33.17 -13.14 -17.07
CA LYS A 378 -32.25 -14.17 -16.53
C LYS A 378 -30.88 -13.53 -16.36
N GLN A 379 -30.18 -13.81 -15.25
CA GLN A 379 -28.74 -13.56 -15.13
C GLN A 379 -28.02 -14.41 -16.20
N LEU A 380 -28.01 -13.95 -17.46
CA LEU A 380 -27.39 -14.64 -18.56
C LEU A 380 -25.87 -14.54 -18.37
N CYS A 381 -25.23 -15.71 -18.27
CA CYS A 381 -23.80 -15.83 -18.27
C CYS A 381 -23.30 -15.36 -19.64
N ALA A 382 -22.58 -14.24 -19.70
CA ALA A 382 -21.96 -13.77 -20.92
C ALA A 382 -20.81 -14.71 -21.31
N GLN A 383 -20.53 -14.80 -22.60
CA GLN A 383 -19.49 -15.67 -23.14
C GLN A 383 -18.62 -14.92 -24.15
N VAL A 384 -17.31 -15.11 -24.04
CA VAL A 384 -16.27 -14.64 -24.98
C VAL A 384 -15.30 -15.79 -25.25
N MET A 385 -14.50 -15.67 -26.31
CA MET A 385 -13.53 -16.68 -26.72
C MET A 385 -12.22 -15.99 -27.13
N PHE A 386 -11.08 -16.52 -26.69
CA PHE A 386 -9.76 -16.10 -27.16
C PHE A 386 -9.49 -16.70 -28.54
N SER A 387 -8.90 -15.92 -29.46
CA SER A 387 -8.49 -16.46 -30.75
C SER A 387 -7.23 -17.33 -30.58
N GLU A 388 -7.02 -18.28 -31.50
CA GLU A 388 -5.86 -19.17 -31.48
C GLU A 388 -4.54 -18.40 -31.48
N GLU A 389 -4.45 -17.31 -32.25
CA GLU A 389 -3.24 -16.49 -32.36
C GLU A 389 -2.95 -15.71 -31.07
N ALA A 390 -3.97 -15.49 -30.26
CA ALA A 390 -3.89 -14.77 -29.00
C ALA A 390 -3.53 -15.70 -27.83
N LEU A 391 -3.49 -17.03 -28.02
CA LEU A 391 -3.13 -17.97 -26.96
C LEU A 391 -1.61 -18.11 -26.79
N PRO A 392 -1.14 -18.34 -25.55
CA PRO A 392 0.26 -18.59 -25.29
C PRO A 392 0.75 -19.86 -26.01
N LYS A 393 2.04 -19.86 -26.38
CA LYS A 393 2.70 -21.06 -26.92
C LYS A 393 3.27 -21.90 -25.78
N GLY A 394 2.93 -23.18 -25.77
CA GLY A 394 3.41 -24.15 -24.77
C GLY A 394 2.53 -24.18 -23.53
N LYS A 395 2.81 -25.14 -22.65
CA LYS A 395 2.01 -25.39 -21.44
C LYS A 395 2.37 -24.44 -20.32
N GLY A 396 1.37 -23.97 -19.58
CA GLY A 396 1.59 -23.23 -18.36
C GLY A 396 0.35 -23.12 -17.49
N GLU A 397 0.56 -22.56 -16.30
CA GLU A 397 -0.52 -22.24 -15.38
C GLU A 397 -0.90 -20.75 -15.53
N TYR A 398 -2.19 -20.50 -15.70
CA TYR A 398 -2.74 -19.19 -16.00
C TYR A 398 -3.95 -18.86 -15.13
N ILE A 399 -4.26 -17.57 -15.06
CA ILE A 399 -5.40 -17.00 -14.35
C ILE A 399 -6.15 -16.09 -15.32
N LEU A 400 -7.48 -16.09 -15.29
CA LEU A 400 -8.29 -15.11 -16.00
C LEU A 400 -8.71 -14.00 -15.03
N GLY A 401 -8.61 -12.75 -15.47
CA GLY A 401 -9.03 -11.58 -14.71
C GLY A 401 -9.92 -10.65 -15.53
N TYR A 402 -11.10 -10.30 -15.01
CA TYR A 402 -11.96 -9.28 -15.60
C TYR A 402 -11.50 -7.92 -15.11
N TYR A 403 -10.96 -7.09 -16.00
CA TYR A 403 -10.57 -5.73 -15.70
C TYR A 403 -11.69 -4.76 -16.08
N SER A 404 -12.12 -3.96 -15.11
CA SER A 404 -13.05 -2.87 -15.33
C SER A 404 -12.28 -1.60 -15.64
N ASN A 405 -12.55 -1.02 -16.81
CA ASN A 405 -11.92 0.23 -17.22
C ASN A 405 -12.43 1.40 -16.38
N THR A 406 -13.71 1.39 -16.00
CA THR A 406 -14.31 2.44 -15.17
C THR A 406 -13.71 2.48 -13.77
N SER A 407 -13.49 1.33 -13.11
CA SER A 407 -12.87 1.29 -11.78
C SER A 407 -11.35 1.21 -11.82
N SER A 408 -10.75 1.05 -13.00
CA SER A 408 -9.32 0.79 -13.20
C SER A 408 -8.78 -0.32 -12.29
N SER A 409 -9.56 -1.39 -12.14
CA SER A 409 -9.25 -2.50 -11.23
C SER A 409 -9.77 -3.83 -11.75
N ILE A 410 -9.24 -4.93 -11.20
CA ILE A 410 -9.76 -6.27 -11.48
C ILE A 410 -11.01 -6.50 -10.63
N ALA A 411 -12.13 -6.82 -11.29
CA ALA A 411 -13.44 -7.00 -10.68
C ALA A 411 -13.85 -8.48 -10.53
N GLY A 412 -13.09 -9.39 -11.13
CA GLY A 412 -13.30 -10.83 -11.11
C GLY A 412 -12.02 -11.57 -11.44
N MET A 413 -11.82 -12.73 -10.83
CA MET A 413 -10.63 -13.56 -11.05
C MET A 413 -10.97 -15.03 -10.92
N THR A 414 -10.31 -15.90 -11.69
CA THR A 414 -10.41 -17.36 -11.54
C THR A 414 -9.36 -17.90 -10.58
N GLU A 415 -9.53 -19.15 -10.15
CA GLU A 415 -8.40 -19.94 -9.70
C GLU A 415 -7.44 -20.24 -10.87
N PRO A 416 -6.18 -20.63 -10.59
CA PRO A 416 -5.24 -21.07 -11.60
C PRO A 416 -5.76 -22.29 -12.37
N PHE A 417 -5.52 -22.33 -13.69
CA PHE A 417 -5.89 -23.43 -14.58
C PHE A 417 -4.81 -23.65 -15.65
N GLN A 418 -4.84 -24.80 -16.33
CA GLN A 418 -3.84 -25.15 -17.33
C GLN A 418 -4.24 -24.65 -18.72
N VAL A 419 -3.28 -24.05 -19.44
CA VAL A 419 -3.40 -23.70 -20.86
C VAL A 419 -2.27 -24.37 -21.62
#